data_AF-A0A1J5MT71-F1
#
_entry.id   AF-A0A1J5MT71-F1
#
_cell.length_a   1.000
_cell.length_b   1.000
_cell.length_c   1.000
_cell.angle_alpha   90.00
_cell.angle_beta   90.00
_cell.angle_gamma   90.00
#
_symmetry.space_group_name_H-M   'P 1'
#
loop_
_entity.id
_entity.type
_entity.pdbx_description
1 polymer ?
#
loop_
_entity_poly.entity_id
_entity_poly.type
_entity_poly.pdbx_seq_one_letter_code
_entity_poly.pdbx_strand_id
1 'polypeptide(L)'
;MSWFSSKKLCSHCHITKTYQKFEGEVTCPQCETNILISREGIRICPVDQTKMVKEDYKGIILDRCSQCNGVWLDSDELSSMQELAKKDSDFATGMVLGMAVG
;
A
#
# COMPACT_ATOMS: atom_id res chain seq x y z
N MET A 1 -40.35 -1.42 0.00
CA MET A 1 -39.46 -0.53 0.78
C MET A 1 -38.58 -1.38 1.69
N SER A 2 -37.37 -1.74 1.25
CA SER A 2 -36.32 -2.31 2.12
C SER A 2 -34.96 -2.11 1.48
N TRP A 3 -34.48 -0.86 1.54
CA TRP A 3 -33.20 -0.43 0.96
C TRP A 3 -32.03 -0.60 1.95
N PHE A 4 -32.01 -1.71 2.70
CA PHE A 4 -30.92 -2.00 3.63
C PHE A 4 -30.25 -3.30 3.19
N SER A 5 -29.27 -3.18 2.28
CA SER A 5 -28.32 -4.26 2.06
C SER A 5 -27.51 -4.42 3.35
N SER A 6 -27.40 -5.61 3.93
CA SER A 6 -26.66 -5.84 5.18
C SER A 6 -25.19 -6.16 4.90
N LYS A 7 -24.26 -5.59 5.69
CA LYS A 7 -22.82 -5.88 5.60
C LYS A 7 -22.58 -7.38 5.81
N LYS A 8 -21.71 -7.98 5.01
CA LYS A 8 -21.31 -9.40 5.12
C LYS A 8 -19.90 -9.52 5.73
N LEU A 9 -19.58 -10.66 6.32
CA LEU A 9 -18.22 -10.93 6.79
C LEU A 9 -17.27 -11.05 5.59
N CYS A 10 -16.06 -10.52 5.74
CA CYS A 10 -14.99 -10.69 4.77
C CYS A 10 -14.63 -12.17 4.60
N SER A 11 -14.47 -12.64 3.36
CA SER A 11 -14.10 -14.01 2.99
C SER A 11 -12.67 -14.40 3.36
N HIS A 12 -11.83 -13.44 3.78
CA HIS A 12 -10.43 -13.69 4.12
C HIS A 12 -10.20 -13.66 5.63
N CYS A 13 -10.51 -12.55 6.31
CA CYS A 13 -10.29 -12.48 7.76
C CYS A 13 -11.45 -13.07 8.58
N HIS A 14 -12.65 -13.21 8.02
CA HIS A 14 -13.87 -13.66 8.72
C HIS A 14 -14.24 -12.87 9.99
N ILE A 15 -13.61 -11.71 10.21
CA ILE A 15 -13.78 -10.87 11.41
C ILE A 15 -14.51 -9.57 11.03
N THR A 16 -14.09 -8.93 9.94
CA THR A 16 -14.59 -7.60 9.56
C THR A 16 -15.86 -7.71 8.72
N LYS A 17 -16.91 -6.95 9.08
CA LYS A 17 -18.12 -6.79 8.26
C LYS A 17 -17.94 -5.66 7.24
N THR A 18 -18.17 -5.96 5.97
CA THR A 18 -17.97 -5.00 4.86
C THR A 18 -19.02 -5.20 3.75
N TYR A 19 -19.15 -4.17 2.89
CA TYR A 19 -19.85 -4.26 1.60
C TYR A 19 -18.87 -4.35 0.42
N GLN A 20 -17.60 -4.05 0.68
CA GLN A 20 -16.56 -3.97 -0.33
C GLN A 20 -16.35 -5.33 -0.96
N LYS A 21 -16.10 -5.29 -2.27
CA LYS A 21 -15.77 -6.47 -3.04
C LYS A 21 -14.42 -6.26 -3.71
N PHE A 22 -13.58 -7.26 -3.64
CA PHE A 22 -12.32 -7.34 -4.38
C PHE A 22 -12.37 -8.58 -5.25
N GLU A 23 -12.12 -8.42 -6.56
CA GLU A 23 -12.16 -9.52 -7.55
C GLU A 23 -13.45 -10.38 -7.51
N GLY A 24 -14.57 -9.73 -7.17
CA GLY A 24 -15.89 -10.38 -7.11
C GLY A 24 -16.25 -10.98 -5.75
N GLU A 25 -15.31 -11.12 -4.82
CA GLU A 25 -15.52 -11.63 -3.47
C GLU A 25 -15.71 -10.52 -2.43
N VAL A 26 -16.40 -10.81 -1.32
CA VAL A 26 -16.59 -9.84 -0.24
C VAL A 26 -15.32 -9.73 0.59
N THR A 27 -14.57 -8.65 0.40
CA THR A 27 -13.22 -8.48 0.97
C THR A 27 -13.12 -7.13 1.68
N CYS A 28 -12.59 -7.12 2.90
CA CYS A 28 -12.40 -5.87 3.64
C CYS A 28 -11.16 -5.11 3.13
N PRO A 29 -11.06 -3.79 3.35
CA PRO A 29 -9.91 -2.99 2.90
C PRO A 29 -8.56 -3.59 3.32
N GLN A 30 -8.43 -4.02 4.58
CA GLN A 30 -7.18 -4.60 5.06
C GLN A 30 -6.79 -5.89 4.33
N CYS A 31 -7.76 -6.76 4.05
CA CYS A 31 -7.50 -8.00 3.35
C CYS A 31 -7.19 -7.74 1.88
N GLU A 32 -7.86 -6.78 1.24
CA GLU A 32 -7.53 -6.33 -0.11
C GLU A 32 -6.08 -5.83 -0.19
N THR A 33 -5.68 -4.91 0.71
CA THR A 33 -4.30 -4.44 0.82
C THR A 33 -3.33 -5.62 1.01
N ASN A 34 -3.62 -6.57 1.90
CA ASN A 34 -2.76 -7.73 2.11
C ASN A 34 -2.64 -8.61 0.84
N ILE A 35 -3.71 -8.75 0.06
CA ILE A 35 -3.69 -9.50 -1.20
C ILE A 35 -2.84 -8.76 -2.23
N LEU A 36 -2.99 -7.45 -2.38
CA LEU A 36 -2.18 -6.64 -3.28
C LEU A 36 -0.69 -6.71 -2.89
N ILE A 37 -0.37 -6.56 -1.60
CA ILE A 37 0.99 -6.72 -1.07
C ILE A 37 1.58 -8.11 -1.39
N SER A 38 0.76 -9.17 -1.33
CA SER A 38 1.23 -10.53 -1.62
C SER A 38 1.63 -10.77 -3.08
N ARG A 39 1.17 -9.91 -4.00
CA ARG A 39 1.49 -9.96 -5.45
C ARG A 39 2.76 -9.21 -5.79
N GLU A 40 3.24 -8.37 -4.87
CA GLU A 40 4.42 -7.56 -5.06
C GLU A 40 5.73 -8.35 -4.90
N GLY A 41 6.73 -7.97 -5.68
CA GLY A 41 8.06 -8.59 -5.62
C GLY A 41 8.79 -8.27 -4.31
N ILE A 42 9.59 -9.22 -3.82
CA ILE A 42 10.49 -9.01 -2.68
C ILE A 42 11.66 -8.14 -3.13
N ARG A 43 11.91 -7.02 -2.42
CA ARG A 43 13.05 -6.13 -2.65
C ARG A 43 14.07 -6.22 -1.52
N ILE A 44 15.34 -6.09 -1.86
CA ILE A 44 16.47 -6.07 -0.92
C ILE A 44 17.07 -4.66 -0.92
N CYS A 45 17.31 -4.11 0.27
CA CYS A 45 17.87 -2.77 0.38
C CYS A 45 19.30 -2.72 -0.21
N PRO A 46 19.62 -1.78 -1.11
CA PRO A 46 20.97 -1.66 -1.68
C PRO A 46 22.01 -1.13 -0.68
N VAL A 47 21.58 -0.51 0.43
CA VAL A 47 22.48 0.10 1.43
C VAL A 47 22.94 -0.92 2.47
N ASP A 48 22.01 -1.70 3.01
CA ASP A 48 22.23 -2.58 4.16
C ASP A 48 21.86 -4.06 3.90
N GLN A 49 21.39 -4.39 2.69
CA GLN A 49 20.99 -5.74 2.25
C GLN A 49 19.83 -6.35 3.07
N THR A 50 19.11 -5.54 3.84
CA THR A 50 17.92 -5.99 4.57
C THR A 50 16.78 -6.22 3.60
N LYS A 51 16.02 -7.30 3.81
CA LYS A 51 14.74 -7.50 3.12
C LYS A 51 13.79 -6.36 3.46
N MET A 52 13.29 -5.68 2.44
CA MET A 52 12.39 -4.54 2.62
C MET A 52 10.99 -5.02 3.02
N VAL A 53 10.30 -4.18 3.79
CA VAL A 53 8.93 -4.42 4.26
C VAL A 53 7.98 -3.59 3.41
N LYS A 54 6.88 -4.21 2.99
CA LYS A 54 5.81 -3.55 2.24
C LYS A 54 4.90 -2.77 3.19
N GLU A 55 4.65 -1.52 2.88
CA GLU A 55 3.79 -0.61 3.65
C GLU A 55 2.74 0.00 2.71
N ASP A 56 1.47 0.01 3.10
CA ASP A 56 0.43 0.74 2.35
C ASP A 56 0.40 2.20 2.82
N TYR A 57 0.70 3.11 1.89
CA TYR A 57 0.62 4.55 2.09
C TYR A 57 -0.42 5.15 1.15
N LYS A 58 -1.60 5.49 1.69
CA LYS A 58 -2.72 6.10 0.93
C LYS A 58 -3.08 5.31 -0.36
N GLY A 59 -2.99 3.99 -0.33
CA GLY A 59 -3.26 3.12 -1.47
C GLY A 59 -2.06 2.86 -2.38
N ILE A 60 -0.88 3.40 -2.05
CA ILE A 60 0.39 3.11 -2.72
C ILE A 60 1.16 2.13 -1.85
N ILE A 61 1.50 0.96 -2.39
CA ILE A 61 2.35 -0.01 -1.70
C ILE A 61 3.80 0.45 -1.86
N LEU A 62 4.49 0.67 -0.75
CA LEU A 62 5.88 1.13 -0.71
C LEU A 62 6.77 0.04 -0.13
N ASP A 63 8.01 -0.06 -0.62
CA ASP A 63 9.05 -0.84 0.05
C ASP A 63 9.85 0.07 0.97
N ARG A 64 9.82 -0.22 2.27
CA ARG A 64 10.64 0.46 3.28
C ARG A 64 11.66 -0.50 3.87
N CYS A 65 12.92 -0.07 3.91
CA CYS A 65 13.93 -0.77 4.69
C CYS A 65 13.71 -0.50 6.19
N SER A 66 13.64 -1.54 7.00
CA SER A 66 13.47 -1.43 8.45
C SER A 66 14.74 -1.02 9.21
N GLN A 67 15.92 -1.01 8.55
CA GLN A 67 17.20 -0.65 9.14
C GLN A 67 17.61 0.78 8.79
N CYS A 68 17.85 1.08 7.50
CA CYS A 68 18.23 2.44 7.09
C CYS A 68 17.06 3.41 6.90
N ASN A 69 15.81 2.95 7.03
CA ASN A 69 14.58 3.71 6.76
C ASN A 69 14.43 4.22 5.32
N GLY A 70 15.29 3.78 4.39
CA GLY A 70 15.19 4.09 2.97
C GLY A 70 13.90 3.53 2.35
N VAL A 71 13.34 4.27 1.40
CA VAL A 71 12.15 3.88 0.64
C VAL A 71 12.56 3.60 -0.80
N TRP A 72 12.13 2.47 -1.34
CA TRP A 72 12.28 2.14 -2.75
C TRP A 72 10.98 2.43 -3.48
N LEU A 73 11.09 3.11 -4.61
CA LEU A 73 9.97 3.49 -5.49
C LEU A 73 10.29 3.04 -6.90
N ASP A 74 9.38 2.32 -7.55
CA ASP A 74 9.41 2.19 -9.00
C ASP A 74 8.75 3.38 -9.72
N SER A 75 8.76 3.36 -11.06
CA SER A 75 8.25 4.47 -11.88
C SER A 75 6.77 4.76 -11.64
N ASP A 76 5.99 3.73 -11.35
CA ASP A 76 4.53 3.83 -11.23
C ASP A 76 4.15 4.29 -9.83
N GLU A 77 4.85 3.78 -8.80
CA GLU A 77 4.76 4.23 -7.41
C GLU A 77 5.15 5.72 -7.28
N LEU A 78 6.26 6.12 -7.91
CA LEU A 78 6.72 7.52 -7.89
C LEU A 78 5.72 8.47 -8.55
N SER A 79 5.16 8.07 -9.70
CA SER A 79 4.16 8.87 -10.42
C SER A 79 2.89 9.06 -9.58
N SER A 80 2.44 7.99 -8.93
CA SER A 80 1.29 8.00 -8.02
C SER A 80 1.52 8.93 -6.82
N MET A 81 2.71 8.87 -6.22
CA MET A 81 3.10 9.76 -5.12
C MET A 81 3.14 11.23 -5.54
N GLN A 82 3.68 11.54 -6.72
CA GLN A 82 3.69 12.90 -7.25
C GLN A 82 2.29 13.44 -7.49
N GLU A 83 1.36 12.60 -7.94
CA GLU A 83 -0.03 13.00 -8.11
C GLU A 83 -0.73 13.26 -6.77
N LEU A 84 -0.50 12.42 -5.76
CA LEU A 84 -0.98 12.68 -4.40
C LEU A 84 -0.42 13.99 -3.84
N ALA A 85 0.89 14.24 -4.03
CA ALA A 85 1.56 15.47 -3.58
C ALA A 85 0.96 16.74 -4.19
N LYS A 86 0.51 16.69 -5.45
CA LYS A 86 -0.13 17.81 -6.13
C LYS A 86 -1.56 18.07 -5.62
N LYS A 87 -2.24 17.02 -5.13
CA LYS A 87 -3.64 17.08 -4.68
C LYS A 87 -3.76 17.47 -3.20
N ASP A 88 -2.79 17.09 -2.37
CA ASP A 88 -2.74 17.44 -0.94
C ASP A 88 -1.72 18.56 -0.67
N SER A 89 -2.18 19.76 -0.33
CA SER A 89 -1.32 20.90 0.04
C SER A 89 -0.46 20.66 1.29
N ASP A 90 -0.81 19.65 2.10
CA ASP A 90 -0.15 19.31 3.37
C ASP A 90 0.94 18.23 3.22
N PHE A 91 1.18 17.73 2.01
CA PHE A 91 2.12 16.64 1.73
C PHE A 91 3.61 17.05 1.80
N ALA A 92 3.92 18.35 1.94
CA ALA A 92 5.27 18.90 1.81
C ALA A 92 6.19 18.76 3.05
N THR A 93 5.96 17.80 3.96
CA THR A 93 6.76 17.69 5.22
C THR A 93 7.96 16.73 5.13
N GLY A 94 8.62 16.66 3.97
CA GLY A 94 10.00 16.16 3.87
C GLY A 94 10.18 14.64 3.72
N MET A 95 10.16 14.16 2.48
CA MET A 95 10.95 12.97 2.10
C MET A 95 12.22 13.45 1.39
N VAL A 96 13.39 13.08 1.92
CA VAL A 96 14.66 13.22 1.21
C VAL A 96 14.76 12.03 0.26
N LEU A 97 14.43 12.23 -1.01
CA LEU A 97 14.63 11.24 -2.07
C LEU A 97 16.11 11.17 -2.42
N GLY A 98 16.85 10.27 -1.75
CA GLY A 98 18.19 9.90 -2.17
C GLY A 98 18.10 8.95 -3.36
N MET A 99 18.43 9.43 -4.56
CA MET A 99 18.58 8.55 -5.72
C MET A 99 19.87 7.73 -5.55
N ALA A 100 19.74 6.46 -5.16
CA ALA A 100 20.83 5.51 -5.27
C ALA A 100 20.91 5.04 -6.73
N VAL A 101 21.82 5.64 -7.49
CA VAL A 101 22.18 5.16 -8.84
C VAL A 101 23.06 3.93 -8.66
N GLY A 102 22.58 2.77 -9.10
CA GLY A 102 23.34 1.51 -9.18
C GLY A 102 23.49 1.08 -10.62
#